data_AF-A0A2N3DHA2-F1
#
_entry.id   AF-A0A2N3DHA2-F1
#
_cell.length_a   1.000
_cell.length_b   1.000
_cell.length_c   1.000
_cell.angle_alpha   90.00
_cell.angle_beta   90.00
_cell.angle_gamma   90.00
#
_symmetry.space_group_name_H-M   'P 1'
#
loop_
_entity.id
_entity.type
_entity.pdbx_description
1 polymer ?
#
loop_
_entity_poly.entity_id
_entity_poly.type
_entity_poly.pdbx_seq_one_letter_code
_entity_poly.pdbx_strand_id
1 'polypeptide(L)'
;MAEGGLIFEDTHGFADAVGAGSDDGGGVLLGLDLGTKTIGTATCDAGWRFATNGTTIARGKWGRDRETLAALIQTRGVRGIVLGLPRNMDGSEGPRAQASRAYARNCAEAFALPILLWDERWSTQAAEAAMIGQDMSRAKRAAAIDSHAAAVILQGAIDRLAGGIL
;
A
#
# COMPACT_ATOMS: atom_id res chain seq x y z
N MET A 1 9.53 20.00 -16.08
CA MET A 1 10.60 19.42 -15.24
C MET A 1 9.94 18.30 -14.44
N ALA A 2 10.52 17.10 -14.43
CA ALA A 2 9.85 15.78 -14.32
C ALA A 2 8.65 15.67 -13.36
N GLU A 3 7.44 15.84 -13.90
CA GLU A 3 6.19 15.54 -13.20
C GLU A 3 5.88 14.04 -13.42
N GLY A 4 6.30 13.15 -12.51
CA GLY A 4 5.83 11.75 -12.52
C GLY A 4 6.86 10.63 -12.29
N GLY A 5 8.14 10.92 -12.05
CA GLY A 5 9.18 9.87 -12.03
C GLY A 5 9.15 8.86 -10.86
N LEU A 6 8.30 9.07 -9.84
CA LEU A 6 8.26 8.24 -8.63
C LEU A 6 6.92 7.56 -8.39
N ILE A 7 5.94 7.72 -9.28
CA ILE A 7 4.61 7.09 -9.12
C ILE A 7 4.44 6.04 -10.21
N PHE A 8 4.18 4.81 -9.78
CA PHE A 8 4.12 3.62 -10.62
C PHE A 8 2.74 2.99 -10.52
N GLU A 9 2.26 2.42 -11.62
CA GLU A 9 1.06 1.55 -11.66
C GLU A 9 1.42 0.10 -12.01
N ASP A 10 2.69 -0.15 -12.33
CA ASP A 10 3.23 -1.47 -12.61
C ASP A 10 4.28 -1.85 -11.55
N THR A 11 4.32 -3.13 -11.19
CA THR A 11 5.23 -3.63 -10.16
C THR A 11 6.68 -3.67 -10.62
N HIS A 12 6.95 -3.76 -11.93
CA HIS A 12 8.31 -3.89 -12.44
C HIS A 12 9.09 -2.59 -12.29
N GLY A 13 8.56 -1.48 -12.79
CA GLY A 13 9.17 -0.16 -12.64
C GLY A 13 9.29 0.27 -11.18
N PHE A 14 8.30 -0.08 -10.35
CA PHE A 14 8.40 0.15 -8.90
C PHE A 14 9.53 -0.68 -8.27
N ALA A 15 9.63 -1.97 -8.58
CA ALA A 15 10.67 -2.86 -8.07
C ALA A 15 12.07 -2.33 -8.40
N ASP A 16 12.30 -1.90 -9.65
CA ASP A 16 13.56 -1.31 -10.07
C ASP A 16 13.86 -0.02 -9.29
N ALA A 17 12.85 0.83 -9.09
CA ALA A 17 13.00 2.11 -8.39
C ALA A 17 13.32 1.95 -6.90
N VAL A 18 12.83 0.89 -6.24
CA VAL A 18 13.17 0.58 -4.83
C VAL A 18 14.43 -0.26 -4.69
N GLY A 19 15.05 -0.69 -5.79
CA GLY A 19 16.26 -1.50 -5.80
C GLY A 19 16.00 -2.98 -5.53
N ALA A 20 14.89 -3.56 -6.00
CA ALA A 20 14.65 -4.99 -5.89
C ALA A 20 15.83 -5.79 -6.48
N GLY A 21 16.38 -6.72 -5.70
CA GLY A 21 17.51 -7.56 -6.14
C GLY A 21 18.90 -7.00 -5.81
N SER A 22 19.02 -5.86 -5.12
CA SER A 22 20.27 -5.50 -4.43
C SER A 22 20.50 -6.38 -3.19
N ASP A 23 21.74 -6.39 -2.69
CA ASP A 23 22.17 -7.24 -1.56
C ASP A 23 21.34 -7.05 -0.26
N ASP A 24 20.53 -5.99 -0.17
CA ASP A 24 19.64 -5.65 0.95
C ASP A 24 18.15 -5.94 0.71
N GLY A 25 17.78 -6.60 -0.39
CA GLY A 25 16.45 -7.19 -0.61
C GLY A 25 15.33 -6.22 -1.01
N GLY A 26 15.63 -4.96 -1.34
CA GLY A 26 14.61 -3.94 -1.68
C GLY A 26 14.01 -3.22 -0.46
N GLY A 27 14.30 -3.70 0.76
CA GLY A 27 14.01 -3.02 2.02
C GLY A 27 12.53 -2.99 2.43
N VAL A 28 12.26 -2.32 3.56
CA VAL A 28 10.90 -2.21 4.11
C VAL A 28 10.03 -1.31 3.24
N LEU A 29 8.83 -1.77 2.92
CA LEU A 29 7.80 -0.97 2.25
C LEU A 29 6.70 -0.57 3.25
N LEU A 30 6.08 0.59 3.00
CA LEU A 30 4.92 1.09 3.75
C LEU A 30 3.65 0.94 2.91
N GLY A 31 2.72 0.11 3.37
CA GLY A 31 1.38 -0.01 2.81
C GLY A 31 0.44 1.03 3.40
N LEU A 32 -0.38 1.67 2.56
CA LEU A 32 -1.37 2.67 2.96
C LEU A 32 -2.74 2.33 2.36
N ASP A 33 -3.77 2.37 3.21
CA ASP A 33 -5.18 2.36 2.81
C ASP A 33 -5.80 3.73 3.11
N LEU A 34 -6.29 4.42 2.06
CA LEU A 34 -6.77 5.79 2.17
C LEU A 34 -8.29 5.84 2.37
N GLY A 35 -8.69 5.84 3.63
CA GLY A 35 -10.06 6.12 4.06
C GLY A 35 -10.42 7.61 3.99
N THR A 36 -11.71 7.92 4.17
CA THR A 36 -12.19 9.32 4.23
C THR A 36 -11.78 10.04 5.50
N LYS A 37 -11.68 9.31 6.63
CA LYS A 37 -11.34 9.85 7.96
C LYS A 37 -10.05 9.28 8.55
N THR A 38 -9.52 8.23 7.95
CA THR A 38 -8.40 7.46 8.47
C THR A 38 -7.47 7.06 7.36
N ILE A 39 -6.22 6.76 7.73
CA ILE A 39 -5.23 6.11 6.87
C ILE A 39 -4.79 4.84 7.58
N GLY A 40 -5.15 3.69 7.05
CA GLY A 40 -4.59 2.42 7.51
C GLY A 40 -3.12 2.36 7.12
N THR A 41 -2.26 1.83 7.98
CA THR A 41 -0.84 1.63 7.65
C THR A 41 -0.44 0.17 7.84
N ALA A 42 0.54 -0.29 7.08
CA ALA A 42 1.18 -1.59 7.24
C ALA A 42 2.64 -1.52 6.80
N THR A 43 3.47 -2.43 7.29
CA THR A 43 4.88 -2.55 6.85
C THR A 43 5.21 -4.00 6.53
N CYS A 44 6.16 -4.25 5.63
CA CYS A 44 6.66 -5.60 5.36
C CYS A 44 8.07 -5.83 5.90
N ASP A 45 8.50 -7.10 5.92
CA ASP A 45 9.91 -7.43 6.05
C ASP A 45 10.68 -7.06 4.78
N ALA A 46 12.00 -6.85 4.91
CA ALA A 46 12.86 -6.46 3.80
C ALA A 46 12.94 -7.50 2.67
N GLY A 47 12.54 -8.76 2.93
CA GLY A 47 12.48 -9.81 1.90
C GLY A 47 11.12 -9.91 1.21
N TRP A 48 10.18 -9.00 1.49
CA TRP A 48 8.87 -8.93 0.85
C TRP A 48 8.03 -10.20 0.99
N ARG A 49 8.07 -10.82 2.18
CA ARG A 49 7.36 -12.08 2.45
C ARG A 49 6.06 -11.87 3.21
N PHE A 50 6.07 -10.99 4.21
CA PHE A 50 4.96 -10.81 5.12
C PHE A 50 4.68 -9.33 5.40
N ALA A 51 3.45 -8.90 5.12
CA ALA A 51 2.91 -7.63 5.57
C ALA A 51 2.40 -7.74 7.01
N THR A 52 2.73 -6.75 7.82
CA THR A 52 2.29 -6.61 9.21
C THR A 52 1.45 -5.36 9.33
N ASN A 53 0.24 -5.50 9.88
CA ASN A 53 -0.65 -4.36 10.12
C ASN A 53 -0.01 -3.36 11.08
N GLY A 54 -0.14 -2.09 10.75
CA GLY A 54 0.38 -0.97 11.51
C GLY A 54 -0.72 -0.24 12.29
N THR A 55 -0.42 1.00 12.64
CA THR A 55 -1.37 1.88 13.33
C THR A 55 -2.28 2.58 12.32
N THR A 56 -3.53 2.81 12.70
CA THR A 56 -4.42 3.69 11.93
C THR A 56 -4.16 5.14 12.29
N ILE A 57 -3.87 5.96 11.29
CA ILE A 57 -3.68 7.41 11.44
C ILE A 57 -5.04 8.10 11.24
N ALA A 58 -5.37 9.08 12.09
CA ALA A 58 -6.51 9.96 11.84
C ALA A 58 -6.17 10.91 10.68
N ARG A 59 -6.89 10.80 9.56
CA ARG A 59 -6.65 11.60 8.36
C ARG A 59 -7.08 13.04 8.62
N GLY A 60 -6.20 13.98 8.32
CA GLY A 60 -6.47 15.40 8.51
C GLY A 60 -5.97 16.25 7.37
N LYS A 61 -5.49 17.44 7.71
CA LYS A 61 -4.78 18.29 6.77
C LYS A 61 -3.44 17.64 6.43
N TRP A 62 -3.04 17.72 5.16
CA TRP A 62 -1.80 17.13 4.65
C TRP A 62 -0.57 17.38 5.54
N GLY A 63 -0.39 18.58 6.09
CA GLY A 63 0.76 18.89 6.95
C GLY A 63 0.90 17.97 8.16
N ARG A 64 -0.21 17.56 8.79
CA ARG A 64 -0.23 16.66 9.96
C ARG A 64 -0.02 15.21 9.54
N ASP A 65 -0.67 14.81 8.45
CA ASP A 65 -0.49 13.48 7.87
C ASP A 65 0.99 13.27 7.49
N ARG A 66 1.59 14.27 6.81
CA ARG A 66 2.99 14.29 6.40
C ARG A 66 3.94 14.10 7.57
N GLU A 67 3.73 14.81 8.68
CA GLU A 67 4.57 14.70 9.88
C GLU A 67 4.51 13.28 10.48
N THR A 68 3.30 12.73 10.57
CA THR A 68 3.11 11.37 11.09
C THR A 68 3.75 10.32 10.19
N LEU A 69 3.58 10.46 8.87
CA LEU A 69 4.19 9.57 7.88
C LEU A 69 5.71 9.70 7.84
N ALA A 70 6.26 10.91 7.94
CA ALA A 70 7.71 11.13 7.97
C ALA A 70 8.36 10.41 9.15
N ALA A 71 7.76 10.50 10.34
CA ALA A 71 8.24 9.81 11.52
C ALA A 71 8.22 8.28 11.33
N LEU A 72 7.15 7.73 10.73
CA LEU A 72 7.04 6.30 10.45
C LEU A 72 8.08 5.84 9.41
N ILE A 73 8.22 6.59 8.31
CA ILE A 73 9.18 6.34 7.23
C ILE A 73 10.60 6.29 7.79
N GLN A 74 10.97 7.30 8.59
CA GLN A 74 12.31 7.38 9.18
C GLN A 74 12.54 6.24 10.18
N THR A 75 11.59 5.98 11.07
CA THR A 75 11.74 4.96 12.13
C THR A 75 11.87 3.54 11.57
N ARG A 76 11.20 3.26 10.45
CA ARG A 76 11.17 1.94 9.82
C ARG A 76 12.18 1.77 8.68
N GLY A 77 12.86 2.84 8.27
CA GLY A 77 13.76 2.81 7.12
C GLY A 77 13.03 2.44 5.82
N VAL A 78 11.85 3.03 5.62
CA VAL A 78 10.99 2.72 4.46
C VAL A 78 11.67 3.15 3.17
N ARG A 79 11.71 2.24 2.18
CA ARG A 79 12.29 2.49 0.84
C ARG A 79 11.25 2.79 -0.24
N GLY A 80 9.99 2.43 -0.02
CA GLY A 80 8.91 2.70 -0.97
C GLY A 80 7.54 2.61 -0.31
N ILE A 81 6.54 3.19 -0.96
CA ILE A 81 5.16 3.22 -0.48
C ILE A 81 4.27 2.44 -1.44
N VAL A 82 3.36 1.62 -0.92
CA VAL A 82 2.28 0.99 -1.67
C VAL A 82 0.97 1.61 -1.22
N LEU A 83 0.24 2.28 -2.12
CA LEU A 83 -1.01 2.95 -1.81
C LEU A 83 -2.17 2.27 -2.55
N GLY A 84 -3.22 1.92 -1.81
CA GLY A 84 -4.46 1.40 -2.39
C GLY A 84 -5.06 2.35 -3.42
N LEU A 85 -5.46 1.80 -4.57
CA LEU A 85 -6.14 2.51 -5.64
C LEU A 85 -7.53 1.87 -5.85
N PRO A 86 -8.61 2.48 -5.30
CA PRO A 86 -9.95 1.93 -5.39
C PRO A 86 -10.54 2.18 -6.78
N ARG A 87 -10.38 1.20 -7.69
CA ARG A 87 -10.99 1.20 -9.02
C ARG A 87 -12.34 0.49 -9.00
N ASN A 88 -13.25 0.92 -9.86
CA ASN A 88 -14.51 0.23 -10.08
C ASN A 88 -14.27 -1.13 -10.78
N MET A 89 -15.24 -2.04 -10.72
CA MET A 89 -15.11 -3.38 -11.33
C MET A 89 -14.84 -3.33 -12.84
N ASP A 90 -15.38 -2.32 -13.54
CA ASP A 90 -15.15 -2.07 -14.96
C ASP A 90 -13.79 -1.39 -15.26
N GLY A 91 -12.99 -1.11 -14.21
CA GLY A 91 -11.69 -0.44 -14.31
C GLY A 91 -11.75 1.08 -14.32
N SER A 92 -12.94 1.68 -14.31
CA SER A 92 -13.10 3.13 -14.23
C SER A 92 -12.69 3.70 -12.86
N GLU A 93 -12.34 4.99 -12.84
CA GLU A 93 -11.89 5.68 -11.62
C GLU A 93 -12.92 6.68 -11.14
N GLY A 94 -13.35 6.53 -9.88
CA GLY A 94 -14.20 7.49 -9.20
C GLY A 94 -13.42 8.53 -8.37
N PRO A 95 -14.12 9.38 -7.61
CA PRO A 95 -13.51 10.41 -6.75
C PRO A 95 -12.49 9.87 -5.74
N ARG A 96 -12.68 8.64 -5.24
CA ARG A 96 -11.74 8.00 -4.30
C ARG A 96 -10.39 7.67 -4.94
N ALA A 97 -10.40 7.19 -6.20
CA ALA A 97 -9.16 6.94 -6.95
C ALA A 97 -8.41 8.25 -7.20
N GLN A 98 -9.13 9.31 -7.60
CA GLN A 98 -8.53 10.63 -7.79
C GLN A 98 -7.92 11.19 -6.50
N ALA A 99 -8.60 11.01 -5.36
CA ALA A 99 -8.06 11.40 -4.06
C ALA A 99 -6.78 10.63 -3.70
N SER A 100 -6.72 9.34 -4.02
CA SER A 100 -5.55 8.48 -3.77
C SER A 100 -4.37 8.90 -4.66
N ARG A 101 -4.62 9.17 -5.94
CA ARG A 101 -3.61 9.72 -6.86
C ARG A 101 -3.08 11.08 -6.41
N ALA A 102 -3.93 11.96 -5.92
CA ALA A 102 -3.51 13.25 -5.37
C ALA A 102 -2.67 13.08 -4.10
N TYR A 103 -3.05 12.14 -3.23
CA TYR A 103 -2.28 11.82 -2.04
C TYR A 103 -0.91 11.24 -2.38
N ALA A 104 -0.83 10.35 -3.38
CA ALA A 104 0.44 9.84 -3.89
C ALA A 104 1.36 10.95 -4.40
N ARG A 105 0.85 11.93 -5.16
CA ARG A 105 1.65 13.09 -5.60
C ARG A 105 2.23 13.87 -4.42
N ASN A 106 1.40 14.15 -3.41
CA ASN A 106 1.87 14.83 -2.20
C ASN A 106 2.97 14.04 -1.47
N CYS A 107 2.80 12.71 -1.35
CA CYS A 107 3.82 11.83 -0.76
C CYS A 107 5.12 11.81 -1.58
N ALA A 108 5.03 11.71 -2.90
CA ALA A 108 6.20 11.67 -3.78
C ALA A 108 7.01 12.97 -3.67
N GLU A 109 6.34 14.12 -3.65
CA GLU A 109 6.96 15.43 -3.46
C GLU A 109 7.59 15.59 -2.07
N ALA A 110 6.92 15.09 -1.02
CA ALA A 110 7.38 15.30 0.35
C ALA A 110 8.50 14.35 0.79
N PHE A 111 8.52 13.12 0.28
CA PHE A 111 9.40 12.06 0.77
C PHE A 111 10.43 11.60 -0.25
N ALA A 112 10.25 11.93 -1.54
CA ALA A 112 11.11 11.47 -2.63
C ALA A 112 11.29 9.94 -2.66
N LEU A 113 10.24 9.20 -2.26
CA LEU A 113 10.20 7.74 -2.32
C LEU A 113 9.37 7.27 -3.52
N PRO A 114 9.72 6.13 -4.14
CA PRO A 114 8.85 5.43 -5.08
C PRO A 114 7.50 5.09 -4.44
N ILE A 115 6.44 5.23 -5.22
CA ILE A 115 5.06 4.93 -4.83
C ILE A 115 4.42 4.03 -5.86
N LEU A 116 3.97 2.85 -5.43
CA LEU A 116 3.12 1.97 -6.23
C LEU A 116 1.66 2.26 -5.92
N LEU A 117 0.87 2.60 -6.93
CA LEU A 117 -0.59 2.60 -6.86
C LEU A 117 -1.08 1.18 -7.12
N TRP A 118 -1.64 0.54 -6.09
CA TRP A 118 -2.04 -0.85 -6.12
C TRP A 118 -3.54 -1.00 -6.37
N ASP A 119 -3.93 -1.67 -7.44
CA ASP A 119 -5.34 -1.93 -7.77
C ASP A 119 -5.97 -2.89 -6.74
N GLU A 120 -6.84 -2.34 -5.88
CA GLU A 120 -7.49 -3.08 -4.77
C GLU A 120 -8.37 -4.26 -5.23
N ARG A 121 -8.72 -4.33 -6.53
CA ARG A 121 -9.46 -5.46 -7.10
C ARG A 121 -8.68 -6.77 -7.01
N TRP A 122 -7.36 -6.71 -6.92
CA TRP A 122 -6.51 -7.89 -6.79
C TRP A 122 -6.41 -8.38 -5.33
N SER A 123 -6.61 -7.48 -4.36
CA SER A 123 -6.42 -7.82 -2.94
C SER A 123 -7.64 -8.46 -2.28
N THR A 124 -8.86 -8.14 -2.71
CA THR A 124 -10.08 -8.63 -2.03
C THR A 124 -10.31 -10.12 -2.28
N GLN A 125 -10.12 -10.61 -3.51
CA GLN A 125 -10.40 -12.01 -3.85
C GLN A 125 -9.36 -12.97 -3.23
N ALA A 126 -8.08 -12.60 -3.25
CA ALA A 126 -6.99 -13.36 -2.62
C ALA A 126 -7.07 -13.33 -1.08
N ALA A 127 -7.38 -12.17 -0.47
CA ALA A 127 -7.51 -12.05 0.98
C ALA A 127 -8.74 -12.80 1.53
N GLU A 128 -9.87 -12.76 0.82
CA GLU A 128 -11.04 -13.58 1.18
C GLU A 128 -10.68 -15.07 1.10
N ALA A 129 -9.99 -15.52 0.05
CA ALA A 129 -9.57 -16.91 -0.12
C ALA A 129 -8.64 -17.40 1.00
N ALA A 130 -7.67 -16.58 1.43
CA ALA A 130 -6.76 -16.91 2.53
C ALA A 130 -7.48 -17.07 3.89
N MET A 131 -8.60 -16.38 4.10
CA MET A 131 -9.41 -16.44 5.33
C MET A 131 -10.48 -17.54 5.33
N ILE A 132 -10.73 -18.21 4.20
CA ILE A 132 -11.72 -19.31 4.12
C ILE A 132 -11.31 -20.52 4.97
N GLY A 133 -10.01 -20.70 5.26
CA GLY A 133 -9.51 -21.81 6.08
C GLY A 133 -9.64 -21.65 7.61
N GLN A 134 -10.11 -20.51 8.13
CA GLN A 134 -10.07 -20.21 9.58
C GLN A 134 -11.42 -20.32 10.31
N ASP A 135 -12.44 -20.96 9.72
CA ASP A 135 -13.77 -21.18 10.33
C ASP A 135 -14.45 -19.89 10.86
N MET A 136 -14.10 -18.75 10.27
CA MET A 136 -14.65 -17.44 10.61
C MET A 136 -15.92 -17.16 9.81
N SER A 137 -16.95 -16.61 10.47
CA SER A 137 -18.16 -16.16 9.78
C SER A 137 -17.84 -15.04 8.78
N ARG A 138 -18.62 -14.95 7.69
CA ARG A 138 -18.43 -13.95 6.64
C ARG A 138 -18.37 -12.51 7.19
N ALA A 139 -19.19 -12.19 8.19
CA ALA A 139 -19.20 -10.88 8.85
C ALA A 139 -17.91 -10.62 9.65
N LYS A 140 -17.39 -11.62 10.37
CA LYS A 140 -16.12 -11.50 11.09
C LYS A 140 -14.94 -11.37 10.13
N ARG A 141 -14.96 -12.07 8.98
CA ARG A 141 -13.95 -11.90 7.93
C ARG A 141 -13.98 -10.50 7.34
N ALA A 142 -15.15 -9.99 6.98
CA ALA A 142 -15.28 -8.64 6.45
C ALA A 142 -14.76 -7.57 7.43
N ALA A 143 -15.08 -7.69 8.73
CA ALA A 143 -14.57 -6.77 9.76
C ALA A 143 -13.04 -6.91 9.97
N ALA A 144 -12.50 -8.12 9.88
CA ALA A 144 -11.06 -8.35 9.94
C ALA A 144 -10.34 -7.74 8.73
N ILE A 145 -10.87 -7.92 7.52
CA ILE A 145 -10.36 -7.33 6.29
C ILE A 145 -10.39 -5.79 6.38
N ASP A 146 -11.48 -5.21 6.84
CA ASP A 146 -11.62 -3.75 6.98
C ASP A 146 -10.61 -3.16 7.98
N SER A 147 -10.38 -3.84 9.09
CA SER A 147 -9.37 -3.43 10.09
C SER A 147 -7.91 -3.68 9.68
N HIS A 148 -7.69 -4.46 8.62
CA HIS A 148 -6.36 -4.86 8.12
C HIS A 148 -6.15 -4.50 6.65
N ALA A 149 -6.95 -3.60 6.09
CA ALA A 149 -6.97 -3.28 4.67
C ALA A 149 -5.59 -2.90 4.13
N ALA A 150 -4.83 -2.08 4.87
CA ALA A 150 -3.47 -1.72 4.48
C ALA A 150 -2.50 -2.91 4.42
N ALA A 151 -2.63 -3.88 5.34
CA ALA A 151 -1.81 -5.09 5.33
C ALA A 151 -2.19 -6.01 4.18
N VAL A 152 -3.49 -6.11 3.85
CA VAL A 152 -4.00 -6.87 2.71
C VAL A 152 -3.52 -6.28 1.38
N ILE A 153 -3.59 -4.96 1.23
CA ILE A 153 -3.04 -4.22 0.07
C ILE A 153 -1.55 -4.50 -0.06
N LEU A 154 -0.80 -4.33 1.03
CA LEU A 154 0.64 -4.51 1.02
C LEU A 154 1.02 -5.97 0.71
N GLN A 155 0.34 -6.95 1.30
CA GLN A 155 0.60 -8.36 1.05
C GLN A 155 0.41 -8.71 -0.44
N GLY A 156 -0.70 -8.29 -1.03
CA GLY A 156 -0.94 -8.53 -2.46
C GLY A 156 0.15 -7.91 -3.35
N ALA A 157 0.60 -6.69 -3.02
CA ALA A 157 1.66 -6.03 -3.75
C ALA A 157 3.00 -6.78 -3.63
N ILE A 158 3.41 -7.15 -2.42
CA ILE A 158 4.70 -7.83 -2.19
C ILE A 158 4.70 -9.26 -2.76
N ASP A 159 3.58 -9.97 -2.70
CA ASP A 159 3.43 -11.29 -3.34
C ASP A 159 3.66 -11.17 -4.84
N ARG A 160 3.08 -10.14 -5.48
CA ARG A 160 3.27 -9.90 -6.91
C ARG A 160 4.69 -9.46 -7.25
N LEU A 161 5.31 -8.63 -6.41
CA LEU A 161 6.70 -8.19 -6.56
C LEU A 161 7.71 -9.34 -6.41
N ALA A 162 7.43 -10.30 -5.52
CA ALA A 162 8.27 -11.48 -5.29
C ALA A 162 8.11 -12.57 -6.38
N GLY A 163 7.33 -12.31 -7.44
CA GLY A 163 7.08 -13.26 -8.52
C GLY A 163 5.92 -14.24 -8.25
N GLY A 164 5.11 -13.97 -7.23
CA GLY A 164 3.87 -14.69 -6.97
C GLY A 164 2.86 -14.52 -8.10
N ILE A 165 2.12 -15.60 -8.36
CA ILE A 165 0.93 -15.60 -9.22
C ILE A 165 -0.25 -15.33 -8.28
N LEU A 166 -0.83 -14.13 -8.35
CA LEU A 166 -2.16 -13.86 -7.80
C LEU A 166 -3.22 -14.23 -8.84
#